data_AF-A0A226I1G2-F1
#
_entry.id   AF-A0A226I1G2-F1
#
_cell.length_a   1.000
_cell.length_b   1.000
_cell.length_c   1.000
_cell.angle_alpha   90.00
_cell.angle_beta   90.00
_cell.angle_gamma   90.00
#
_symmetry.space_group_name_H-M   'P 1'
#
loop_
_entity.id
_entity.type
_entity.pdbx_description
1 polymer ?
#
loop_
_entity_poly.entity_id
_entity_poly.type
_entity_poly.pdbx_seq_one_letter_code
_entity_poly.pdbx_strand_id
1 'polypeptide(L)'
;MPLTPKITELLSKKYNPNVTIFGNYDSSKSASILDHDNGTTFIISENTLFSFKDQHRNHWMTLVQSFPSNGEQYTPKLGELYVANDGIKYNFTTKEEILEMAVKYFEKHKHNIE
;
A
#
# COMPACT_ATOMS: atom_id res chain seq x y z
N MET A 1 7.61 14.21 9.62
CA MET A 1 6.40 14.81 8.97
C MET A 1 5.21 13.93 9.35
N PRO A 2 4.05 14.51 9.72
CA PRO A 2 2.85 13.74 10.01
C PRO A 2 2.42 12.89 8.79
N LEU A 3 1.71 11.79 9.00
CA LEU A 3 1.27 10.86 7.93
C LEU A 3 0.41 11.56 6.87
N THR A 4 -0.58 12.34 7.29
CA THR A 4 -1.54 12.99 6.38
C THR A 4 -0.85 13.89 5.35
N PRO A 5 0.03 14.84 5.71
CA PRO A 5 0.81 15.62 4.74
C PRO A 5 1.59 14.77 3.74
N LYS A 6 2.25 13.68 4.19
CA LYS A 6 3.01 12.78 3.29
C LYS A 6 2.09 12.07 2.29
N ILE A 7 0.90 11.66 2.72
CA ILE A 7 -0.09 11.01 1.86
C ILE A 7 -0.63 12.00 0.83
N THR A 8 -1.03 13.19 1.27
CA THR A 8 -1.52 14.25 0.37
C THR A 8 -0.44 14.63 -0.64
N GLU A 9 0.82 14.76 -0.21
CA GLU A 9 1.93 15.01 -1.11
C GLU A 9 2.06 13.90 -2.16
N LEU A 10 2.12 12.63 -1.73
CA LEU A 10 2.21 11.47 -2.61
C LEU A 10 1.07 11.43 -3.64
N LEU A 11 -0.16 11.70 -3.22
CA LEU A 11 -1.33 11.65 -4.09
C LEU A 11 -1.47 12.89 -5.01
N SER A 12 -0.76 13.99 -4.73
CA SER A 12 -0.78 15.19 -5.56
C SER A 12 0.22 15.17 -6.72
N LYS A 13 1.18 14.23 -6.71
CA LYS A 13 2.23 14.14 -7.75
C LYS A 13 1.65 13.67 -9.08
N LYS A 14 2.25 14.14 -10.17
CA LYS A 14 2.02 13.60 -11.52
C LYS A 14 2.97 12.44 -11.76
N TYR A 15 2.40 11.27 -12.05
CA TYR A 15 3.16 10.06 -12.37
C TYR A 15 3.16 9.77 -13.86
N ASN A 16 4.01 8.83 -14.27
CA ASN A 16 4.01 8.32 -15.64
C ASN A 16 2.62 7.78 -16.05
N PRO A 17 2.30 7.73 -17.35
CA PRO A 17 0.96 7.35 -17.84
C PRO A 17 0.49 5.95 -17.39
N ASN A 18 1.41 5.05 -17.08
CA ASN A 18 1.15 3.70 -16.57
C ASN A 18 0.82 3.66 -15.07
N VAL A 19 0.85 4.79 -14.38
CA VAL A 19 0.49 4.90 -12.96
C VAL A 19 -0.82 5.67 -12.82
N THR A 20 -1.81 5.05 -12.18
CA THR A 20 -3.12 5.64 -11.93
C THR A 20 -3.36 5.84 -10.45
N ILE A 21 -3.91 7.00 -10.08
CA ILE A 21 -4.40 7.29 -8.74
C ILE A 21 -5.93 7.16 -8.76
N PHE A 22 -6.48 6.41 -7.81
CA PHE A 22 -7.92 6.29 -7.61
C PHE A 22 -8.33 6.86 -6.26
N GLY A 23 -9.53 7.44 -6.21
CA GLY A 23 -10.10 7.99 -4.98
C GLY A 23 -9.55 9.38 -4.62
N ASN A 24 -9.95 9.85 -3.44
CA ASN A 24 -9.53 11.14 -2.90
C ASN A 24 -9.44 11.00 -1.39
N TYR A 25 -8.21 11.02 -0.88
CA TYR A 25 -7.95 10.82 0.54
C TYR A 25 -8.47 11.97 1.41
N ASP A 26 -8.51 13.20 0.90
CA ASP A 26 -8.96 14.34 1.71
C ASP A 26 -10.45 14.23 2.02
N SER A 27 -11.27 13.85 1.04
CA SER A 27 -12.73 13.74 1.17
C SER A 27 -13.23 12.39 1.69
N SER A 28 -12.65 11.28 1.22
CA SER A 28 -13.16 9.92 1.49
C SER A 28 -12.27 9.10 2.45
N LYS A 29 -11.14 9.66 2.89
CA LYS A 29 -10.10 8.96 3.67
C LYS A 29 -9.63 7.66 3.01
N SER A 30 -9.83 7.56 1.70
CA SER A 30 -9.55 6.37 0.92
C SER A 30 -8.95 6.78 -0.42
N ALA A 31 -7.85 6.12 -0.79
CA ALA A 31 -7.20 6.31 -2.07
C ALA A 31 -6.32 5.10 -2.39
N SER A 32 -6.00 4.92 -3.67
CA SER A 32 -5.01 3.97 -4.11
C SER A 32 -4.15 4.53 -5.25
N ILE A 33 -2.94 4.00 -5.37
CA ILE A 33 -2.03 4.24 -6.49
C ILE A 33 -1.67 2.88 -7.06
N LEU A 34 -1.85 2.73 -8.37
CA LEU A 34 -1.58 1.49 -9.11
C LEU A 34 -0.59 1.79 -10.24
N ASP A 35 0.53 1.08 -10.24
CA ASP A 35 1.42 0.94 -11.39
C ASP A 35 1.00 -0.30 -12.19
N HIS A 36 0.46 -0.08 -13.39
CA HIS A 36 -0.09 -1.13 -14.23
C HIS A 36 0.98 -2.07 -14.80
N ASP A 37 2.19 -1.56 -15.06
CA ASP A 37 3.23 -2.37 -15.71
C ASP A 37 3.87 -3.34 -14.72
N ASN A 38 4.08 -2.88 -13.48
CA ASN A 38 4.73 -3.68 -12.43
C ASN A 38 3.71 -4.39 -11.52
N GLY A 39 2.43 -4.04 -11.60
CA GLY A 39 1.40 -4.53 -10.68
C GLY A 39 1.59 -4.07 -9.23
N THR A 40 2.44 -3.06 -9.01
CA THR A 40 2.70 -2.49 -7.69
C THR A 40 1.53 -1.60 -7.28
N THR A 41 0.99 -1.83 -6.09
CA THR A 41 -0.21 -1.13 -5.61
C THR A 41 0.01 -0.60 -4.20
N PHE A 42 -0.42 0.63 -3.97
CA PHE A 42 -0.56 1.21 -2.63
C PHE A 42 -2.03 1.54 -2.38
N ILE A 43 -2.55 1.19 -1.20
CA ILE A 43 -3.94 1.41 -0.79
C ILE A 43 -3.95 2.00 0.62
N ILE A 44 -4.79 3.01 0.81
CA ILE A 44 -5.14 3.57 2.11
C ILE A 44 -6.66 3.59 2.25
N SER A 45 -7.17 3.21 3.42
CA SER A 45 -8.58 3.34 3.79
C SER A 45 -8.73 3.72 5.26
N GLU A 46 -9.63 4.66 5.54
CA GLU A 46 -10.05 5.11 6.88
C GLU A 46 -8.92 5.47 7.86
N ASN A 47 -7.72 5.79 7.36
CA ASN A 47 -6.49 6.02 8.13
C ASN A 47 -6.01 4.82 8.99
N THR A 48 -6.67 3.67 8.91
CA THR A 48 -6.39 2.48 9.71
C THR A 48 -5.81 1.36 8.87
N LEU A 49 -6.27 1.24 7.62
CA LEU A 49 -5.79 0.25 6.68
C LEU A 49 -4.78 0.89 5.72
N PHE A 50 -3.53 0.45 5.81
CA PHE A 50 -2.51 0.72 4.81
C PHE A 50 -2.05 -0.60 4.22
N SER A 51 -1.84 -0.60 2.91
CA SER A 51 -1.43 -1.79 2.18
C SER A 51 -0.50 -1.40 1.04
N PHE A 52 0.63 -2.08 0.92
CA PHE A 52 1.54 -1.96 -0.21
C PHE A 52 1.82 -3.36 -0.77
N LYS A 53 1.67 -3.54 -2.07
CA LYS A 53 1.97 -4.78 -2.78
C LYS A 53 3.00 -4.48 -3.86
N ASP A 54 4.07 -5.27 -3.92
CA ASP A 54 5.07 -5.17 -4.98
C ASP A 54 4.86 -6.19 -6.10
N GLN A 55 5.65 -6.04 -7.16
CA GLN A 55 5.71 -6.94 -8.31
C GLN A 55 6.14 -8.38 -7.96
N HIS A 56 6.76 -8.59 -6.80
CA HIS A 56 7.28 -9.88 -6.35
C HIS A 56 6.31 -10.63 -5.42
N ARG A 57 5.04 -10.22 -5.41
CA ARG A 57 3.96 -10.80 -4.60
C ARG A 57 4.20 -10.67 -3.10
N ASN A 58 5.06 -9.74 -2.69
CA ASN A 58 5.11 -9.30 -1.30
C ASN A 58 3.99 -8.30 -1.07
N HIS A 59 3.28 -8.47 0.04
CA HIS A 59 2.15 -7.64 0.41
C HIS A 59 2.34 -7.22 1.87
N TRP A 60 2.67 -5.97 2.09
CA TRP A 60 2.73 -5.37 3.42
C TRP A 60 1.37 -4.76 3.77
N MET A 61 0.88 -5.05 4.97
CA MET A 61 -0.35 -4.43 5.45
C MET A 61 -0.27 -4.08 6.93
N THR A 62 -1.06 -3.08 7.33
CA THR A 62 -1.30 -2.78 8.74
C THR A 62 -1.90 -3.99 9.43
N LEU A 63 -1.60 -4.13 10.73
CA LEU A 63 -2.16 -5.19 11.55
C LEU A 63 -3.70 -5.13 11.53
N VAL A 64 -4.33 -6.16 10.96
CA VAL A 64 -5.77 -6.38 11.03
C VAL A 64 -6.07 -7.29 12.23
N GLN A 65 -7.25 -7.15 12.84
CA GLN A 65 -7.58 -7.93 14.05
C GLN A 65 -7.54 -9.44 13.79
N SER A 66 -8.14 -9.88 12.68
CA SER A 66 -8.07 -11.25 12.21
C SER A 66 -8.72 -11.35 10.83
N PHE A 67 -8.41 -12.39 10.07
CA PHE A 67 -9.03 -12.66 8.78
C PHE A 67 -9.21 -14.17 8.56
N PRO A 68 -10.26 -14.56 7.83
CA PRO A 68 -10.44 -15.97 7.46
C PRO A 68 -9.35 -16.37 6.47
N SER A 69 -8.67 -17.48 6.75
CA SER A 69 -7.65 -18.06 5.89
C SER A 69 -7.66 -19.57 6.01
N ASN A 70 -7.69 -20.28 4.88
CA ASN A 70 -7.72 -21.75 4.84
C ASN A 70 -8.85 -22.40 5.66
N GLY A 71 -9.99 -21.71 5.80
CA GLY A 71 -11.12 -22.19 6.60
C GLY A 71 -10.97 -21.95 8.11
N GLU A 72 -9.88 -21.33 8.56
CA GLU A 72 -9.64 -20.97 9.97
C GLU A 72 -9.54 -19.45 10.14
N GLN A 73 -9.73 -18.97 11.37
CA GLN A 73 -9.51 -17.57 11.71
C GLN A 73 -8.03 -17.36 12.03
N TYR A 74 -7.35 -16.54 11.24
CA TYR A 74 -5.95 -16.21 11.48
C TYR A 74 -5.82 -14.84 12.14
N THR A 75 -5.02 -14.77 13.21
CA THR A 75 -4.70 -13.54 13.93
C THR A 75 -3.23 -13.17 13.67
N PRO A 76 -2.96 -12.17 12.82
CA PRO A 76 -1.59 -11.79 12.49
C PRO A 76 -0.87 -11.15 13.68
N LYS A 77 0.46 -11.25 13.69
CA LYS A 77 1.34 -10.49 14.59
C LYS A 77 2.22 -9.54 13.81
N LEU A 78 2.57 -8.42 14.44
CA LEU A 78 3.51 -7.47 13.87
C LEU A 78 4.87 -8.15 13.60
N GLY A 79 5.42 -7.96 12.41
CA GLY A 79 6.67 -8.58 11.96
C GLY A 79 6.54 -10.04 11.52
N GLU A 80 5.33 -10.61 11.56
CA GLU A 80 5.07 -11.97 11.08
C GLU A 80 4.98 -12.00 9.55
N LEU A 81 5.62 -13.02 8.96
CA LEU A 81 5.47 -13.38 7.56
C LEU A 81 4.46 -14.53 7.45
N TYR A 82 3.37 -14.29 6.74
CA TYR A 82 2.39 -15.29 6.38
C TYR A 82 2.41 -15.54 4.87
N VAL A 83 2.49 -16.81 4.45
CA VAL A 83 2.48 -17.17 3.03
C VAL A 83 1.15 -17.85 2.72
N ALA A 84 0.32 -17.20 1.90
CA ALA A 84 -0.94 -17.76 1.47
C ALA A 84 -0.74 -18.88 0.43
N ASN A 85 -1.74 -19.74 0.26
CA ASN A 85 -1.67 -20.87 -0.68
C ASN A 85 -1.47 -20.45 -2.14
N ASP A 86 -1.90 -19.24 -2.48
CA ASP A 86 -1.67 -18.69 -3.81
C ASP A 86 -0.20 -18.28 -4.03
N GLY A 87 0.60 -18.15 -2.96
CA GLY A 87 1.99 -17.73 -2.97
C GLY A 87 2.23 -16.25 -2.63
N ILE A 88 1.19 -15.49 -2.25
CA ILE A 88 1.35 -14.12 -1.74
C ILE A 88 1.99 -14.16 -0.35
N LYS A 89 2.96 -13.28 -0.13
CA LYS A 89 3.69 -13.12 1.12
C LYS A 89 3.18 -11.91 1.88
N TYR A 90 2.33 -12.14 2.87
CA TYR A 90 1.79 -11.12 3.74
C TYR A 90 2.78 -10.78 4.86
N ASN A 91 3.10 -9.50 4.99
CA ASN A 91 3.99 -8.96 6.00
C ASN A 91 3.21 -7.92 6.81
N PHE A 92 2.98 -8.18 8.09
CA PHE A 92 2.21 -7.25 8.92
C PHE A 92 3.15 -6.23 9.55
N THR A 93 2.97 -4.96 9.22
CA THR A 93 3.82 -3.88 9.73
C THR A 93 3.05 -2.59 10.02
N THR A 94 3.77 -1.52 10.39
CA THR A 94 3.23 -0.21 10.72
C THR A 94 2.82 0.56 9.47
N LYS A 95 1.84 1.47 9.61
CA LYS A 95 1.42 2.36 8.51
C LYS A 95 2.55 3.29 8.04
N GLU A 96 3.44 3.67 8.96
CA GLU A 96 4.61 4.50 8.67
C GLU A 96 5.57 3.82 7.71
N GLU A 97 5.90 2.55 7.97
CA GLU A 97 6.77 1.75 7.09
C GLU A 97 6.13 1.53 5.72
N ILE A 98 4.84 1.21 5.68
CA ILE A 98 4.11 0.99 4.42
C ILE A 98 4.09 2.27 3.58
N LEU A 99 3.84 3.42 4.21
CA LEU A 99 3.87 4.70 3.52
C LEU A 99 5.28 5.03 3.00
N GLU A 100 6.33 4.73 3.78
CA GLU A 100 7.71 4.94 3.33
C GLU A 100 8.07 4.07 2.13
N MET A 101 7.62 2.81 2.11
CA MET A 101 7.77 1.94 0.94
C MET A 101 7.06 2.51 -0.29
N ALA A 102 5.81 2.95 -0.13
CA ALA A 102 5.04 3.53 -1.22
C ALA A 102 5.69 4.79 -1.79
N VAL A 103 6.12 5.72 -0.92
CA VAL A 103 6.84 6.94 -1.32
C VAL A 103 8.11 6.57 -2.08
N LYS A 104 8.96 5.71 -1.51
CA LYS A 104 10.23 5.31 -2.13
C LYS A 104 10.05 4.68 -3.51
N TYR A 105 8.96 3.93 -3.70
CA TYR A 105 8.64 3.32 -4.99
C TYR A 105 8.12 4.34 -6.00
N PHE A 106 7.03 5.04 -5.66
CA PHE A 106 6.32 5.89 -6.63
C PHE A 106 7.08 7.18 -6.95
N GLU A 107 7.94 7.68 -6.06
CA GLU A 107 8.80 8.84 -6.39
C GLU A 107 9.78 8.56 -7.53
N LYS A 108 10.18 7.31 -7.73
CA LYS A 108 11.01 6.91 -8.88
C LYS A 108 10.24 6.86 -10.20
N HIS A 109 8.91 6.82 -10.12
CA HIS A 109 7.99 6.73 -11.26
C HIS A 109 7.23 8.05 -11.48
N LYS A 110 7.71 9.14 -10.86
CA LYS A 110 7.21 10.48 -11.12
C LYS A 110 7.46 10.83 -12.58
N HIS A 111 6.52 11.56 -13.17
CA HIS A 111 6.71 12.08 -14.51
C HIS A 111 7.73 13.23 -14.44
N ASN A 112 8.93 12.99 -14.96
CA ASN A 112 9.92 14.04 -15.13
C ASN A 112 9.51 14.85 -16.36
N ILE A 113 8.97 16.05 -16.12
CA ILE A 113 8.89 17.08 -17.15
C ILE A 113 10.26 17.76 -17.11
N GLU A 114 11.10 17.51 -18.11
CA GLU A 114 12.25 18.38 -18.41
C GLU A 114 11.78 19.72 -18.97
#